data_AF-A0A8T4T8E0-F1
#
_entry.id   AF-A0A8T4T8E0-F1
#
_cell.length_a   1.000
_cell.length_b   1.000
_cell.length_c   1.000
_cell.angle_alpha   90.00
_cell.angle_beta   90.00
_cell.angle_gamma   90.00
#
_symmetry.space_group_name_H-M   'P 1'
#
loop_
_entity.id
_entity.type
_entity.pdbx_description
1 polymer ?
#
loop_
_entity_poly.entity_id
_entity_poly.type
_entity_poly.pdbx_seq_one_letter_code
_entity_poly.pdbx_strand_id
1 'polypeptide(L)'
;MGANYARPNIHRKIPNVLSKTQLLKIFSYIEEMDAFVACLVTLFCGLRISEICNLKKQDVDLENEKVVIKQSKWNRDRVVMLPRSIVSLIEKWLRLNKESEYFISDKNGQQFKPVTLSKKFRCALQKADLFIETHKDASGMPRHAYTFHTLRHTYATYLLEQGVDLYYVQRSLGHVDIHTTQIYAYISNKDLQNKINQAFHCKPKRDHKVEQAQVVDPVQLLQLRYASGDISLEEFQQRLEALQRLSQSTFYS
;
A
#
# COMPACT_ATOMS: atom_id res chain seq x y z
N MET A 1 -48.57 1.34 23.21
CA MET A 1 -48.06 1.72 21.87
C MET A 1 -46.55 1.75 21.93
N GLY A 2 -45.88 0.64 21.62
CA GLY A 2 -44.41 0.57 21.61
C GLY A 2 -43.90 0.98 20.23
N ALA A 3 -43.18 2.09 20.15
CA ALA A 3 -42.56 2.54 18.91
C ALA A 3 -41.53 1.48 18.45
N ASN A 4 -41.83 0.85 17.33
CA ASN A 4 -40.98 -0.14 16.68
C ASN A 4 -39.82 0.62 16.00
N TYR A 5 -38.76 0.91 16.75
CA TYR A 5 -37.53 1.46 16.19
C TYR A 5 -36.84 0.37 15.37
N ALA A 6 -37.16 0.32 14.07
CA ALA A 6 -36.39 -0.46 13.11
C ALA A 6 -34.93 -0.02 13.18
N ARG A 7 -34.05 -0.90 13.68
CA ARG A 7 -32.60 -0.69 13.68
C ARG A 7 -32.15 -0.52 12.23
N PRO A 8 -31.52 0.60 11.84
CA PRO A 8 -30.99 0.73 10.49
C PRO A 8 -29.90 -0.31 10.30
N ASN A 9 -30.13 -1.24 9.36
CA ASN A 9 -29.18 -2.29 9.06
C ASN A 9 -28.02 -1.71 8.25
N ILE A 10 -27.06 -1.10 8.94
CA ILE A 10 -25.85 -0.51 8.36
C ILE A 10 -24.83 -1.62 8.13
N HIS A 11 -25.11 -2.51 7.18
CA HIS A 11 -24.09 -3.37 6.60
C HIS A 11 -23.09 -2.48 5.83
N ARG A 12 -22.07 -1.96 6.52
CA ARG A 12 -20.96 -1.23 5.87
C ARG A 12 -20.24 -2.21 4.95
N LYS A 13 -20.33 -1.99 3.64
CA LYS A 13 -19.56 -2.75 2.64
C LYS A 13 -18.07 -2.65 3.00
N ILE A 14 -17.44 -3.81 3.14
CA ILE A 14 -15.99 -3.90 3.35
C ILE A 14 -15.31 -3.27 2.13
N PRO A 15 -14.39 -2.28 2.30
CA PRO A 15 -13.69 -1.69 1.17
C PRO A 15 -12.83 -2.75 0.47
N ASN A 16 -12.85 -2.73 -0.86
CA ASN A 16 -11.98 -3.60 -1.64
C ASN A 16 -10.52 -3.22 -1.40
N VAL A 17 -9.66 -4.23 -1.31
CA VAL A 17 -8.21 -4.11 -1.12
C VAL A 17 -7.51 -4.81 -2.27
N LEU A 18 -6.38 -4.26 -2.73
CA LEU A 18 -5.58 -4.85 -3.80
C LEU A 18 -4.59 -5.86 -3.22
N SER A 19 -4.52 -7.06 -3.81
CA SER A 19 -3.50 -8.05 -3.49
C SER A 19 -2.14 -7.68 -4.09
N LYS A 20 -1.06 -8.33 -3.61
CA LYS A 20 0.29 -8.15 -4.16
C LYS A 20 0.35 -8.43 -5.68
N THR A 21 -0.31 -9.48 -6.15
CA THR A 21 -0.33 -9.84 -7.57
C THR A 21 -1.08 -8.81 -8.41
N GLN A 22 -2.21 -8.30 -7.91
CA GLN A 22 -2.97 -7.24 -8.56
C GLN A 22 -2.16 -5.93 -8.62
N LEU A 23 -1.47 -5.56 -7.55
CA LEU A 23 -0.59 -4.39 -7.53
C LEU A 23 0.50 -4.52 -8.60
N LEU A 24 1.24 -5.64 -8.62
CA LEU A 24 2.29 -5.85 -9.64
C LEU A 24 1.74 -5.71 -11.07
N LYS A 25 0.56 -6.29 -11.34
CA LYS A 25 -0.12 -6.17 -12.64
C LYS A 25 -0.51 -4.72 -12.96
N ILE A 26 -1.04 -3.96 -12.00
CA ILE A 26 -1.42 -2.56 -12.23
C ILE A 26 -0.18 -1.71 -12.50
N PHE A 27 0.86 -1.83 -11.67
CA PHE A 27 2.08 -1.03 -11.79
C PHE A 27 2.84 -1.31 -13.10
N SER A 28 2.75 -2.52 -13.68
CA SER A 28 3.35 -2.80 -14.99
C SER A 28 2.68 -2.07 -16.16
N TYR A 29 1.46 -1.55 -15.99
CA TYR A 29 0.73 -0.80 -17.03
C TYR A 29 0.75 0.72 -16.84
N ILE A 30 1.41 1.23 -15.80
CA ILE A 30 1.59 2.67 -15.60
C ILE A 30 2.87 3.11 -16.31
N GLU A 31 2.71 3.61 -17.53
CA GLU A 31 3.84 4.02 -18.41
C GLU A 31 4.48 5.35 -17.97
N GLU A 32 3.68 6.27 -17.44
CA GLU A 32 4.15 7.61 -17.08
C GLU A 32 4.76 7.65 -15.68
N MET A 33 6.01 8.08 -15.59
CA MET A 33 6.77 8.13 -14.34
C MET A 33 6.10 8.97 -13.25
N ASP A 34 5.54 10.14 -13.58
CA ASP A 34 4.77 10.97 -12.63
C ASP A 34 3.62 10.18 -11.99
N ALA A 35 2.83 9.48 -12.82
CA ALA A 35 1.71 8.68 -12.34
C ALA A 35 2.19 7.46 -11.55
N PHE A 36 3.30 6.83 -11.98
CA PHE A 36 3.90 5.69 -11.31
C PHE A 36 4.35 6.06 -9.89
N VAL A 37 5.15 7.12 -9.76
CA VAL A 37 5.65 7.61 -8.46
C VAL A 37 4.48 8.08 -7.58
N ALA A 38 3.49 8.77 -8.13
CA ALA A 38 2.31 9.19 -7.38
C ALA A 38 1.52 7.99 -6.80
N CYS A 39 1.33 6.93 -7.59
CA CYS A 39 0.66 5.70 -7.13
C CYS A 39 1.51 4.97 -6.08
N LEU A 40 2.82 4.91 -6.27
CA LEU A 40 3.75 4.25 -5.35
C LEU A 40 3.77 4.95 -3.99
N VAL A 41 4.01 6.26 -3.97
CA VAL A 41 4.02 7.05 -2.73
C VAL A 41 2.66 6.97 -2.04
N THR A 42 1.55 7.00 -2.79
CA THR A 42 0.22 6.80 -2.22
C THR A 42 0.07 5.42 -1.56
N LEU A 43 0.58 4.36 -2.18
CA LEU A 43 0.53 3.00 -1.64
C LEU A 43 1.37 2.83 -0.36
N PHE A 44 2.50 3.51 -0.25
CA PHE A 44 3.40 3.37 0.89
C PHE A 44 3.18 4.40 2.01
N CYS A 45 2.51 5.51 1.71
CA CYS A 45 2.29 6.61 2.66
C CYS A 45 0.79 6.87 2.94
N GLY A 46 -0.11 6.16 2.25
CA GLY A 46 -1.56 6.29 2.45
C GLY A 46 -2.12 7.69 2.14
N LEU A 47 -1.50 8.45 1.23
CA LEU A 47 -1.94 9.81 0.91
C LEU A 47 -3.31 9.83 0.22
N ARG A 48 -4.08 10.92 0.40
CA ARG A 48 -5.25 11.18 -0.46
C ARG A 48 -4.76 11.64 -1.83
N ILE A 49 -5.58 11.42 -2.86
CA ILE A 49 -5.24 11.88 -4.22
C ILE A 49 -4.99 13.39 -4.26
N SER A 50 -5.76 14.18 -3.52
CA SER A 50 -5.53 15.63 -3.42
C SER A 50 -4.22 15.95 -2.72
N GLU A 51 -3.80 15.17 -1.72
CA GLU A 51 -2.59 15.43 -0.96
C GLU A 51 -1.35 15.17 -1.82
N ILE A 52 -1.29 14.03 -2.54
CA ILE A 52 -0.18 13.75 -3.46
C ILE A 52 -0.11 14.76 -4.62
N CYS A 53 -1.27 15.21 -5.13
CA CYS A 53 -1.34 16.23 -6.18
C CYS A 53 -0.98 17.66 -5.70
N ASN A 54 -1.06 17.96 -4.41
CA ASN A 54 -0.71 19.27 -3.84
C ASN A 54 0.68 19.27 -3.17
N LEU A 55 1.31 18.10 -3.03
CA LEU A 55 2.58 17.98 -2.32
C LEU A 55 3.68 18.76 -3.03
N LYS A 56 4.42 19.60 -2.30
CA LYS A 56 5.58 20.32 -2.82
C LYS A 56 6.87 19.58 -2.49
N LYS A 57 7.92 19.77 -3.29
CA LYS A 57 9.23 19.14 -3.07
C LYS A 57 9.83 19.51 -1.71
N GLN A 58 9.69 20.77 -1.29
CA GLN A 58 10.16 21.28 0.00
C GLN A 58 9.50 20.62 1.22
N ASP A 59 8.33 20.00 1.05
CA ASP A 59 7.60 19.34 2.13
C ASP A 59 8.02 17.87 2.29
N VAL A 60 8.93 17.38 1.45
CA VAL A 60 9.53 16.04 1.49
C VAL A 60 10.90 16.13 2.14
N ASP A 61 11.01 15.63 3.36
CA ASP A 61 12.23 15.60 4.16
C ASP A 61 12.78 14.16 4.16
N LEU A 62 13.69 13.89 3.23
CA LEU A 62 14.30 12.57 3.06
C LEU A 62 15.29 12.22 4.17
N GLU A 63 15.90 13.23 4.80
CA GLU A 63 16.87 13.06 5.88
C GLU A 63 16.18 12.57 7.16
N ASN A 64 14.99 13.12 7.45
CA ASN A 64 14.15 12.70 8.57
C ASN A 64 13.05 11.71 8.17
N GLU A 65 13.12 11.15 6.96
CA GLU A 65 12.19 10.13 6.44
C GLU A 65 10.71 10.51 6.63
N LYS A 66 10.33 11.75 6.32
CA LYS A 66 8.97 12.26 6.55
C LYS A 66 8.47 13.17 5.44
N VAL A 67 7.15 13.24 5.32
CA VAL A 67 6.43 14.17 4.46
C VAL A 67 5.47 15.00 5.29
N VAL A 68 5.50 16.31 5.10
CA VAL A 68 4.57 17.25 5.74
C VAL A 68 3.40 17.51 4.80
N ILE A 69 2.21 17.05 5.18
CA ILE A 69 0.98 17.29 4.42
C ILE A 69 0.34 18.56 4.97
N LYS A 70 0.53 19.66 4.24
CA LYS A 70 -0.11 20.95 4.50
C LYS A 70 -1.59 20.92 4.13
N GLN A 71 -2.43 21.60 4.90
CA GLN A 71 -3.87 21.78 4.61
C GLN A 71 -4.64 20.45 4.45
N SER A 72 -4.39 19.47 5.32
CA SER A 72 -5.25 18.28 5.34
C SER A 72 -6.68 18.63 5.79
N LYS A 73 -7.64 17.71 5.59
CA LYS A 73 -9.07 17.94 5.94
C LYS A 73 -9.17 18.65 7.30
N TRP A 74 -9.89 19.78 7.36
CA TRP A 74 -10.00 20.68 8.52
C TRP A 74 -8.80 21.61 8.80
N ASN A 75 -7.96 21.88 7.80
CA ASN A 75 -6.83 22.80 7.88
C ASN A 75 -5.81 22.44 8.98
N ARG A 76 -5.64 21.14 9.22
CA ARG A 76 -4.61 20.63 10.14
C ARG A 76 -3.50 20.02 9.33
N ASP A 77 -2.27 20.38 9.65
CA ASP A 77 -1.12 19.72 9.06
C ASP A 77 -0.93 18.35 9.70
N ARG A 78 -0.43 17.39 8.92
CA ARG A 78 0.00 16.10 9.46
C ARG A 78 1.30 15.65 8.86
N VAL A 79 2.07 14.95 9.66
CA VAL A 79 3.31 14.32 9.23
C VAL A 79 3.04 12.86 8.90
N VAL A 80 3.52 12.42 7.75
CA VAL A 80 3.47 11.03 7.30
C VAL A 80 4.91 10.52 7.21
N MET A 81 5.19 9.38 7.84
CA MET A 81 6.52 8.77 7.79
C MET A 81 6.73 8.07 6.45
N LEU A 82 7.90 8.28 5.85
CA LEU A 82 8.35 7.60 4.64
C LEU A 82 9.03 6.28 5.02
N PRO A 83 8.59 5.14 4.47
CA PRO A 83 9.35 3.90 4.60
C PRO A 83 10.74 4.04 3.96
N ARG A 84 11.80 3.61 4.66
CA ARG A 84 13.18 3.61 4.15
C ARG A 84 13.33 2.97 2.76
N SER A 85 12.53 1.95 2.48
CA SER A 85 12.52 1.23 1.21
C SER A 85 12.20 2.09 -0.02
N ILE A 86 11.52 3.23 0.15
CA ILE A 86 11.15 4.14 -0.95
C ILE A 86 11.97 5.43 -0.98
N VAL A 87 12.78 5.71 0.04
CA VAL A 87 13.56 6.96 0.16
C VAL A 87 14.51 7.14 -1.03
N SER A 88 15.29 6.10 -1.36
CA SER A 88 16.24 6.15 -2.49
C SER A 88 15.55 6.33 -3.84
N LEU A 89 14.33 5.81 -4.00
CA LEU A 89 13.51 6.01 -5.20
C LEU A 89 13.01 7.46 -5.27
N ILE A 90 12.52 8.00 -4.16
CA ILE A 90 12.07 9.39 -4.09
C ILE A 90 13.24 10.35 -4.35
N GLU A 91 14.41 10.06 -3.82
CA GLU A 91 15.62 10.87 -4.06
C GLU A 91 15.95 10.93 -5.56
N LYS A 92 15.98 9.77 -6.24
CA LYS A 92 16.19 9.71 -7.69
C LYS A 92 15.11 10.49 -8.45
N TRP A 93 13.86 10.37 -8.03
CA TRP A 93 12.74 11.10 -8.62
C TRP A 93 12.92 12.62 -8.50
N LEU A 94 13.26 13.13 -7.32
CA LEU A 94 13.48 14.57 -7.08
C LEU A 94 14.65 15.13 -7.90
N ARG A 95 15.65 14.30 -8.22
CA ARG A 95 16.76 14.70 -9.10
C ARG A 95 16.35 14.79 -10.58
N LEU A 96 15.39 13.97 -11.01
CA LEU A 96 14.91 13.93 -12.40
C LEU A 96 13.86 15.00 -12.67
N ASN A 97 12.92 15.18 -11.76
CA ASN A 97 11.94 16.24 -11.81
C ASN A 97 12.55 17.48 -11.16
N LYS A 98 13.22 18.36 -11.91
CA LYS A 98 13.79 19.63 -11.38
C LYS A 98 12.89 20.84 -11.60
N GLU A 99 12.21 20.89 -12.73
CA GLU A 99 11.56 22.11 -13.26
C GLU A 99 10.28 22.54 -12.53
N SER A 100 9.72 21.72 -11.64
CA SER A 100 8.50 22.05 -10.88
C SER A 100 8.74 22.32 -9.40
N GLU A 101 7.90 23.14 -8.77
CA GLU A 101 7.79 23.21 -7.30
C GLU A 101 7.11 21.96 -6.71
N TYR A 102 6.21 21.35 -7.48
CA TYR A 102 5.38 20.24 -7.04
C TYR A 102 6.15 18.92 -7.09
N PHE A 103 5.86 18.05 -6.12
CA PHE A 103 6.42 16.70 -6.05
C PHE A 103 6.05 15.88 -7.30
N ILE A 104 4.80 16.03 -7.76
CA ILE A 104 4.31 15.46 -9.02
C ILE A 104 3.75 16.62 -9.85
N SER A 105 4.15 16.71 -11.11
CA SER A 105 3.80 17.83 -11.99
C SER A 105 3.32 17.36 -13.35
N ASP A 106 2.51 18.18 -14.02
CA ASP A 106 2.21 17.92 -15.42
C ASP A 106 3.39 18.29 -16.34
N LYS A 107 3.20 18.09 -17.65
CA LYS A 107 4.22 18.38 -18.67
C LYS A 107 4.68 19.84 -18.71
N ASN A 108 3.91 20.76 -18.13
CA ASN A 108 4.21 22.19 -18.07
C ASN A 108 4.81 22.59 -16.71
N GLY A 109 5.13 21.63 -15.84
CA GLY A 109 5.63 21.88 -14.50
C GLY A 109 4.57 22.38 -13.52
N GLN A 110 3.29 22.36 -13.90
CA GLN A 110 2.19 22.81 -13.05
C GLN A 110 1.65 21.68 -12.17
N GLN A 111 0.77 22.05 -11.24
CA GLN A 111 0.13 21.11 -10.34
C GLN A 111 -0.56 19.97 -11.09
N PHE A 112 -0.25 18.72 -10.70
CA PHE A 112 -0.90 17.56 -11.27
C PHE A 112 -2.38 17.48 -10.85
N LYS A 113 -3.31 17.49 -11.80
CA LYS A 113 -4.75 17.48 -11.50
C LYS A 113 -5.21 16.10 -10.98
N PRO A 114 -5.99 16.01 -9.89
CA PRO A 114 -6.52 14.74 -9.37
C PRO A 114 -7.33 13.93 -10.38
N VAL A 115 -8.08 14.61 -11.25
CA VAL A 115 -8.87 13.98 -12.32
C VAL A 115 -7.95 13.27 -13.32
N THR A 116 -6.84 13.91 -13.68
CA THR A 116 -5.83 13.35 -14.59
C THR A 116 -5.20 12.10 -13.97
N LEU A 117 -4.84 12.15 -12.69
CA LEU A 117 -4.20 11.02 -12.00
C LEU A 117 -5.17 9.84 -11.86
N SER A 118 -6.42 10.14 -11.49
CA SER A 118 -7.50 9.14 -11.46
C SER A 118 -7.74 8.50 -12.82
N LYS A 119 -7.68 9.28 -13.91
CA LYS A 119 -7.85 8.77 -15.28
C LYS A 119 -6.70 7.87 -15.68
N LYS A 120 -5.45 8.23 -15.39
CA LYS A 120 -4.28 7.39 -15.68
C LYS A 120 -4.31 6.07 -14.90
N PHE A 121 -4.64 6.13 -13.61
CA PHE A 121 -4.81 4.93 -12.79
C PHE A 121 -5.95 4.04 -13.31
N ARG A 122 -7.06 4.65 -13.75
CA ARG A 122 -8.16 3.94 -14.39
C ARG A 122 -7.72 3.20 -15.66
N CYS A 123 -6.93 3.83 -16.52
CA CYS A 123 -6.40 3.17 -17.72
C CYS A 123 -5.52 1.97 -17.36
N ALA A 124 -4.71 2.07 -16.30
CA ALA A 124 -3.94 0.93 -15.80
C ALA A 124 -4.83 -0.20 -15.26
N LEU A 125 -5.91 0.13 -14.53
CA LEU A 125 -6.91 -0.87 -14.10
C LEU A 125 -7.58 -1.56 -15.28
N GLN A 126 -7.92 -0.84 -16.35
CA GLN A 126 -8.52 -1.40 -17.56
C GLN A 126 -7.56 -2.39 -18.24
N LYS A 127 -6.31 -2.00 -18.45
CA LYS A 127 -5.26 -2.87 -19.01
C LYS A 127 -4.97 -4.09 -18.13
N ALA A 128 -5.19 -3.97 -16.82
CA ALA A 128 -4.98 -5.04 -15.85
C ALA A 128 -6.20 -5.98 -15.69
N ASP A 129 -7.30 -5.79 -16.43
CA ASP A 129 -8.58 -6.51 -16.23
C ASP A 129 -9.17 -6.33 -14.82
N LEU A 130 -8.87 -5.19 -14.17
CA LEU A 130 -9.32 -4.86 -12.82
C LEU A 130 -10.29 -3.67 -12.83
N PHE A 131 -10.75 -3.23 -13.99
CA PHE A 131 -11.78 -2.19 -14.11
C PHE A 131 -13.19 -2.79 -14.02
N ILE A 132 -13.53 -3.26 -12.82
CA ILE A 132 -14.77 -4.01 -12.56
C ILE A 132 -15.84 -3.07 -12.02
N GLU A 133 -16.97 -2.95 -12.73
CA GLU A 133 -18.17 -2.27 -12.23
C GLU A 133 -18.85 -3.10 -11.13
N THR A 134 -19.36 -2.44 -10.10
CA THR A 134 -19.97 -3.09 -8.93
C THR A 134 -21.45 -2.79 -8.81
N HIS A 135 -21.83 -1.51 -8.82
CA HIS A 135 -23.20 -1.06 -8.71
C HIS A 135 -23.31 0.35 -9.29
N LYS A 136 -24.52 0.76 -9.64
CA LYS A 136 -24.80 2.16 -9.97
C LYS A 136 -25.19 2.92 -8.70
N ASP A 137 -24.79 4.17 -8.60
CA ASP A 137 -25.27 5.04 -7.52
C ASP A 137 -26.69 5.56 -7.79
N ALA A 138 -27.21 6.39 -6.88
CA ALA A 138 -28.56 6.96 -6.97
C ALA A 138 -28.79 7.81 -8.25
N SER A 139 -27.72 8.30 -8.88
CA SER A 139 -27.76 9.02 -10.15
C SER A 139 -27.57 8.13 -11.39
N GLY A 140 -27.50 6.81 -11.21
CA GLY A 140 -27.27 5.85 -12.30
C GLY A 140 -25.81 5.74 -12.73
N MET A 141 -24.85 6.35 -12.03
CA MET A 141 -23.44 6.32 -12.41
C MET A 141 -22.73 5.05 -11.91
N PRO A 142 -21.97 4.34 -12.75
CA PRO A 142 -21.30 3.11 -12.36
C PRO A 142 -20.19 3.37 -11.34
N ARG A 143 -20.21 2.60 -10.26
CA ARG A 143 -19.17 2.53 -9.23
C ARG A 143 -18.30 1.32 -9.47
N HIS A 144 -17.00 1.51 -9.29
CA HIS A 144 -15.99 0.51 -9.63
C HIS A 144 -15.40 -0.10 -8.37
N ALA A 145 -15.00 -1.37 -8.46
CA ALA A 145 -14.42 -2.11 -7.35
C ALA A 145 -13.12 -1.47 -6.87
N TYR A 146 -12.29 -1.04 -7.82
CA TYR A 146 -10.98 -0.44 -7.57
C TYR A 146 -10.95 0.99 -8.09
N THR A 147 -10.42 1.89 -7.28
CA THR A 147 -10.19 3.30 -7.62
C THR A 147 -8.85 3.75 -7.05
N PHE A 148 -8.44 4.99 -7.33
CA PHE A 148 -7.21 5.52 -6.74
C PHE A 148 -7.21 5.45 -5.20
N HIS A 149 -8.37 5.62 -4.56
CA HIS A 149 -8.51 5.48 -3.11
C HIS A 149 -8.24 4.07 -2.60
N THR A 150 -8.35 3.05 -3.45
CA THR A 150 -8.04 1.68 -3.08
C THR A 150 -6.57 1.50 -2.71
N LEU A 151 -5.64 2.26 -3.29
CA LEU A 151 -4.22 2.22 -2.88
C LEU A 151 -4.06 2.58 -1.38
N ARG A 152 -4.81 3.58 -0.93
CA ARG A 152 -4.84 3.99 0.49
C ARG A 152 -5.53 2.96 1.37
N HIS A 153 -6.59 2.30 0.89
CA HIS A 153 -7.20 1.18 1.60
C HIS A 153 -6.22 0.00 1.76
N THR A 154 -5.45 -0.29 0.71
CA THR A 154 -4.40 -1.31 0.75
C THR A 154 -3.30 -0.96 1.74
N TYR A 155 -2.82 0.28 1.76
CA TYR A 155 -1.88 0.75 2.77
C TYR A 155 -2.38 0.51 4.20
N ALA A 156 -3.61 0.96 4.49
CA ALA A 156 -4.20 0.86 5.83
C ALA A 156 -4.36 -0.61 6.27
N THR A 157 -4.85 -1.45 5.36
CA THR A 157 -5.05 -2.88 5.61
C THR A 157 -3.72 -3.59 5.83
N TYR A 158 -2.72 -3.30 4.99
CA TYR A 158 -1.38 -3.86 5.12
C TYR A 158 -0.76 -3.55 6.49
N LEU A 159 -0.84 -2.31 6.98
CA LEU A 159 -0.30 -1.97 8.29
C LEU A 159 -0.99 -2.72 9.43
N LEU A 160 -2.32 -2.88 9.37
CA LEU A 160 -3.07 -3.63 10.37
C LEU A 160 -2.74 -5.12 10.34
N GLU A 161 -2.56 -5.70 9.15
CA GLU A 161 -2.10 -7.09 8.97
C GLU A 161 -0.67 -7.30 9.49
N GLN A 162 0.20 -6.30 9.43
CA GLN A 162 1.51 -6.31 10.08
C GLN A 162 1.44 -6.05 11.60
N GLY A 163 0.23 -5.91 12.16
CA GLY A 163 0.01 -5.77 13.58
C GLY A 163 0.16 -4.35 14.13
N VAL A 164 0.32 -3.32 13.28
CA VAL A 164 0.40 -1.92 13.70
C VAL A 164 -0.90 -1.51 14.40
N ASP A 165 -0.77 -0.82 15.53
CA ASP A 165 -1.95 -0.39 16.29
C ASP A 165 -2.85 0.57 15.48
N LEU A 166 -4.16 0.38 15.63
CA LEU A 166 -5.19 1.14 14.92
C LEU A 166 -5.04 2.66 15.12
N TYR A 167 -4.59 3.09 16.31
CA TYR A 167 -4.32 4.48 16.62
C TYR A 167 -3.25 5.07 15.69
N TYR A 168 -2.14 4.36 15.46
CA TYR A 168 -1.07 4.83 14.58
C TYR A 168 -1.50 4.83 13.12
N VAL A 169 -2.26 3.83 12.67
CA VAL A 169 -2.83 3.79 11.32
C VAL A 169 -3.82 4.94 11.11
N GLN A 170 -4.68 5.23 12.07
CA GLN A 170 -5.60 6.37 12.00
C GLN A 170 -4.84 7.70 11.89
N ARG A 171 -3.78 7.86 12.69
CA ARG A 171 -2.96 9.07 12.73
C ARG A 171 -2.22 9.28 11.41
N SER A 172 -1.63 8.24 10.81
CA SER A 172 -0.94 8.35 9.52
C SER A 172 -1.90 8.74 8.39
N LEU A 173 -3.11 8.19 8.40
CA LEU A 173 -4.17 8.52 7.44
C LEU A 173 -4.76 9.92 7.66
N GLY A 174 -4.64 10.53 8.85
CA GLY A 174 -5.27 11.81 9.15
C GLY A 174 -6.79 11.74 9.11
N HIS A 175 -7.35 10.70 9.72
CA HIS A 175 -8.79 10.57 9.92
C HIS A 175 -9.19 11.22 11.25
N VAL A 176 -10.05 12.24 11.17
CA VAL A 176 -10.64 12.89 12.36
C VAL A 176 -11.64 11.97 13.06
N ASP A 177 -12.31 11.11 12.30
CA ASP A 177 -13.30 10.16 12.83
C ASP A 177 -12.74 8.73 12.83
N ILE A 178 -12.73 8.12 14.01
CA ILE A 178 -12.29 6.75 14.28
C ILE A 178 -13.14 5.72 13.51
N HIS A 179 -14.39 6.04 13.18
CA HIS A 179 -15.29 5.14 12.45
C HIS A 179 -14.78 4.75 11.06
N THR A 180 -14.01 5.62 10.40
CA THR A 180 -13.42 5.33 9.09
C THR A 180 -12.26 4.35 9.18
N THR A 181 -11.59 4.27 10.34
CA THR A 181 -10.47 3.35 10.57
C THR A 181 -10.95 2.02 11.17
N GLN A 182 -12.03 2.04 11.96
CA GLN A 182 -12.71 0.84 12.48
C GLN A 182 -13.14 -0.14 11.38
N ILE A 183 -13.46 0.36 10.18
CA ILE A 183 -13.78 -0.48 9.01
C ILE A 183 -12.59 -1.38 8.64
N TYR A 184 -11.34 -0.90 8.76
CA TYR A 184 -10.16 -1.72 8.46
C TYR A 184 -9.83 -2.71 9.58
N ALA A 185 -10.11 -2.37 10.85
CA ALA A 185 -9.95 -3.31 11.96
C ALA A 185 -10.80 -4.57 11.79
N TYR A 186 -12.01 -4.43 11.20
CA TYR A 186 -12.88 -5.56 10.89
C TYR A 186 -12.29 -6.51 9.83
N ILE A 187 -11.48 -6.00 8.89
CA ILE A 187 -10.80 -6.79 7.85
C ILE A 187 -9.65 -7.60 8.44
N SER A 188 -8.98 -7.06 9.46
CA SER A 188 -7.85 -7.67 10.18
C SER A 188 -8.29 -8.73 11.22
N ASN A 189 -9.59 -9.09 11.30
CA ASN A 189 -10.13 -10.04 12.29
C ASN A 189 -9.48 -11.43 12.33
N LYS A 190 -8.67 -11.81 11.33
CA LYS A 190 -7.82 -13.01 11.39
C LYS A 190 -6.77 -12.95 12.52
N ASP A 191 -6.42 -11.75 12.99
CA ASP A 191 -5.38 -11.52 13.98
C ASP A 191 -5.93 -11.20 15.38
N LEU A 192 -7.23 -10.86 15.48
CA LEU A 192 -7.89 -10.56 16.75
C LEU A 192 -7.90 -11.77 17.69
N GLN A 193 -8.15 -12.96 17.16
CA GLN A 193 -8.14 -14.20 17.94
C GLN A 193 -6.74 -14.51 18.48
N ASN A 194 -5.69 -14.25 17.70
CA ASN A 194 -4.30 -14.41 18.13
C ASN A 194 -3.93 -13.41 19.24
N LYS A 195 -4.32 -12.13 19.10
CA LYS A 195 -4.05 -11.08 20.10
C LYS A 195 -4.83 -11.27 21.40
N ILE A 196 -6.10 -11.71 21.32
CA ILE A 196 -6.89 -12.09 22.51
C ILE A 196 -6.23 -13.26 23.23
N ASN A 197 -5.84 -14.31 22.49
CA ASN A 197 -5.17 -15.48 23.08
C ASN A 197 -3.84 -15.11 23.76
N GLN A 198 -3.08 -14.17 23.18
CA GLN A 198 -1.86 -13.62 23.79
C GLN A 198 -2.15 -12.81 25.06
N ALA A 199 -3.17 -11.92 25.05
CA ALA A 199 -3.50 -11.07 26.19
C ALA A 199 -3.98 -11.85 27.43
N PHE A 200 -4.67 -12.97 27.21
CA PHE A 200 -5.20 -13.80 28.30
C PHE A 200 -4.28 -14.96 28.74
N HIS A 201 -3.04 -15.03 28.24
CA HIS A 201 -2.08 -16.11 28.56
C HIS A 201 -2.66 -17.53 28.38
N CYS A 202 -3.70 -17.68 27.57
CA CYS A 202 -4.27 -18.98 27.26
C CYS A 202 -3.30 -19.70 26.35
N LYS A 203 -2.64 -20.75 26.87
CA LYS A 203 -1.77 -21.61 26.06
C LYS A 203 -2.57 -22.03 24.81
N PRO A 204 -2.08 -21.74 23.60
CA PRO A 204 -2.78 -22.15 22.40
C PRO A 204 -2.92 -23.67 22.41
N LYS A 205 -4.11 -24.19 22.11
CA LYS A 205 -4.27 -25.61 21.78
C LYS A 205 -3.36 -25.87 20.59
N ARG A 206 -2.42 -26.81 20.75
CA ARG A 206 -1.59 -27.29 19.64
C ARG A 206 -2.50 -27.93 18.60
N ASP A 207 -2.35 -27.46 17.37
CA ASP A 207 -2.50 -28.11 16.05
C ASP A 207 -2.96 -27.04 15.04
N HIS A 208 -2.33 -26.77 13.89
CA HIS A 208 -1.19 -27.31 13.15
C HIS A 208 -0.27 -26.15 12.68
N LYS A 209 1.00 -26.46 12.39
CA LYS A 209 2.08 -25.57 11.92
C LYS A 209 1.60 -24.32 11.16
N VAL A 210 1.70 -23.16 11.81
CA VAL A 210 1.93 -21.90 11.10
C VAL A 210 3.44 -21.74 11.07
N GLU A 211 4.05 -22.00 9.92
CA GLU A 211 5.44 -21.64 9.68
C GLU A 211 5.58 -20.14 9.94
N GLN A 212 6.35 -19.80 10.97
CA GLN A 212 6.87 -18.47 11.14
C GLN A 212 7.60 -18.13 9.84
N ALA A 213 7.24 -17.02 9.21
CA ALA A 213 8.02 -16.46 8.11
C ALA A 213 9.39 -16.03 8.65
N GLN A 214 10.27 -17.01 8.84
CA GLN A 214 11.70 -16.79 8.97
C GLN A 214 12.16 -16.16 7.66
N VAL A 215 13.02 -15.15 7.76
CA VAL A 215 13.71 -14.57 6.61
C VAL A 215 14.42 -15.72 5.90
N VAL A 216 13.85 -16.21 4.81
CA VAL A 216 14.38 -17.40 4.14
C VAL A 216 15.65 -16.95 3.42
N ASP A 217 16.78 -17.46 3.90
CA ASP A 217 18.07 -17.33 3.24
C ASP A 217 17.90 -17.66 1.73
N PRO A 218 18.33 -16.78 0.80
CA PRO A 218 18.22 -17.01 -0.64
C PRO A 218 18.72 -18.40 -1.08
N VAL A 219 19.72 -18.95 -0.39
CA VAL A 219 20.23 -20.31 -0.65
C VAL A 219 19.24 -21.38 -0.22
N GLN A 220 18.61 -21.25 0.95
CA GLN A 220 17.58 -22.16 1.44
C GLN A 220 16.33 -22.14 0.54
N LEU A 221 15.96 -20.97 0.02
CA LEU A 221 14.84 -20.83 -0.91
C LEU A 221 15.12 -21.53 -2.25
N LEU A 222 16.35 -21.48 -2.75
CA LEU A 222 16.76 -22.22 -3.95
C LEU A 222 16.77 -23.74 -3.71
N GLN A 223 17.25 -24.18 -2.55
CA GLN A 223 17.27 -25.60 -2.19
C GLN A 223 15.86 -26.18 -2.10
N LEU A 224 14.92 -25.43 -1.50
CA LEU A 224 13.51 -25.81 -1.42
C LEU A 224 12.88 -25.93 -2.80
N ARG A 225 13.16 -24.99 -3.72
CA ARG A 225 12.65 -25.04 -5.10
C ARG A 225 13.22 -26.19 -5.93
N TYR A 226 14.47 -26.58 -5.69
CA TYR A 226 15.04 -27.75 -6.33
C TYR A 226 14.41 -29.04 -5.76
N ALA A 227 14.26 -29.13 -4.44
CA ALA A 227 13.65 -30.28 -3.77
C ALA A 227 12.16 -30.48 -4.12
N SER A 228 11.43 -29.39 -4.41
CA SER A 228 10.05 -29.45 -4.92
C SER A 228 9.95 -29.77 -6.42
N GLY A 229 11.08 -29.77 -7.15
CA GLY A 229 11.13 -30.01 -8.59
C GLY A 229 10.76 -28.79 -9.45
N ASP A 230 10.64 -27.60 -8.84
CA ASP A 230 10.27 -26.36 -9.55
C ASP A 230 11.40 -25.81 -10.44
N ILE A 231 12.63 -26.29 -10.26
CA ILE A 231 13.83 -25.93 -11.05
C ILE A 231 14.71 -27.15 -11.29
N SER A 232 15.43 -27.18 -12.41
CA SER A 232 16.37 -28.26 -12.74
C SER A 232 17.67 -28.15 -11.90
N LEU A 233 18.45 -29.24 -11.84
CA LEU A 233 19.74 -29.25 -11.13
C LEU A 233 20.72 -28.23 -11.73
N GLU A 234 20.72 -28.08 -13.06
CA GLU A 234 21.57 -27.09 -13.76
C GLU A 234 21.16 -25.66 -13.39
N GLU A 235 19.86 -25.36 -13.35
CA GLU A 235 19.36 -24.04 -12.99
C GLU A 235 19.60 -23.70 -11.51
N PHE A 236 19.55 -24.72 -10.63
CA PHE A 236 19.92 -24.57 -9.22
C PHE A 236 21.41 -24.23 -9.06
N GLN A 237 22.31 -24.96 -9.74
CA GLN A 237 23.75 -24.74 -9.67
C GLN A 237 24.16 -23.35 -10.18
N GLN A 238 23.62 -22.91 -11.32
CA GLN A 238 23.90 -21.58 -11.88
C GLN A 238 23.48 -20.45 -10.92
N ARG A 239 22.32 -20.60 -10.26
CA ARG A 239 21.81 -19.59 -9.32
C ARG A 239 22.58 -19.60 -7.99
N LEU A 240 23.04 -20.76 -7.54
CA LEU A 240 23.88 -20.88 -6.36
C LEU A 240 25.24 -20.18 -6.55
N GLU A 241 25.88 -20.38 -7.71
CA GLU A 241 27.13 -19.67 -8.05
C GLU A 241 26.94 -18.15 -8.13
N ALA A 242 25.84 -17.68 -8.71
CA ALA A 242 25.55 -16.26 -8.81
C ALA A 242 25.41 -15.60 -7.43
N LEU A 243 24.77 -16.28 -6.48
CA LEU A 243 24.64 -15.80 -5.10
C LEU A 243 25.99 -15.78 -4.38
N GLN A 244 26.85 -16.79 -4.58
CA GLN A 244 28.19 -16.81 -3.99
C GLN A 244 29.06 -15.66 -4.52
N ARG A 245 28.98 -15.33 -5.81
CA ARG A 245 29.70 -14.17 -6.39
C ARG A 245 29.25 -12.83 -5.80
N LEU A 246 27.94 -12.66 -5.57
CA LEU A 246 27.38 -11.44 -4.96
C LEU A 246 27.80 -11.25 -3.49
N SER A 247 28.00 -12.35 -2.76
CA SER A 247 28.49 -12.32 -1.39
C SER A 247 29.98 -11.97 -1.28
N GLN A 248 30.77 -12.23 -2.34
CA GLN A 248 32.20 -11.90 -2.38
C GLN A 248 32.46 -10.45 -2.84
N SER A 249 31.57 -9.85 -3.64
CA SER A 249 31.72 -8.46 -4.10
C SER A 249 31.32 -7.40 -3.06
N THR A 250 30.72 -7.80 -1.94
CA THR A 250 30.29 -6.90 -0.86
C THR A 250 31.37 -6.66 0.22
N PHE A 251 32.56 -7.27 0.09
CA PHE A 251 33.69 -7.10 1.02
C PHE A 251 34.85 -6.26 0.46
N TYR A 252 34.78 -5.79 -0.78
CA TYR A 252 35.76 -4.87 -1.37
C TYR A 252 35.05 -3.78 -2.16
N SER A 253 34.54 -2.74 -1.49
CA SER A 253 34.31 -1.36 -1.98
C SER A 253 33.75 -0.50 -0.86
#